data_AF-A0ABD1SJK0-F1
#
_entry.id   AF-A0ABD1SJK0-F1
#
_cell.length_a   1.000
_cell.length_b   1.000
_cell.length_c   1.000
_cell.angle_alpha   90.00
_cell.angle_beta   90.00
_cell.angle_gamma   90.00
#
_symmetry.space_group_name_H-M   'P 1'
#
loop_
_entity.id
_entity.type
_entity.pdbx_description
1 polymer ?
#
loop_
_entity_poly.entity_id
_entity_poly.type
_entity_poly.pdbx_seq_one_letter_code
_entity_poly.pdbx_strand_id
1 'polypeptide(L)'
;MPAPPESASALIGGLTGTHSLLSDKLAQWQGPALLAYNDAVFTEEDFASISRIGGSVKHAQTWKTGRFGVGFNSVYHLTDLPSFVSGKHVVLFDPQGVYLPNISAANPGKRIEYVSSSAASLYKDQFFPYCAFGCDMKSPFAGTLFRFPLRNADQAANSKLSKQAYLEDDVSSMFVQLYEEGVLSLLFLKSLLSIEMYIWDTGMPEPRKMYRCSIDSANDDVVWHRQALPETLKISIFL
;
A
#
# COMPACT_ATOMS: atom_id res chain seq x y z
N MET A 1 -3.66 14.23 14.56
CA MET A 1 -2.54 13.33 14.20
C MET A 1 -1.26 13.97 14.69
N PRO A 2 -0.31 13.22 15.27
CA PRO A 2 1.02 13.78 15.49
C PRO A 2 1.65 14.13 14.13
N ALA A 3 2.18 15.33 14.00
CA ALA A 3 2.89 15.76 12.80
C ALA A 3 4.08 14.80 12.56
N PRO A 4 4.37 14.44 11.31
CA PRO A 4 5.54 13.65 11.02
C PRO A 4 6.81 14.46 11.38
N PRO A 5 7.90 13.80 11.80
CA PRO A 5 9.16 14.50 12.09
C PRO A 5 9.64 15.29 10.86
N GLU A 6 10.31 16.43 11.04
CA GLU A 6 10.78 17.34 9.97
C GLU A 6 11.49 16.65 8.79
N SER A 7 12.12 15.49 9.01
CA SER A 7 12.75 14.65 7.98
C SER A 7 11.78 14.01 6.99
N ALA A 8 10.49 14.04 7.31
CA ALA A 8 9.47 13.57 6.43
C ALA A 8 9.25 14.64 5.32
N SER A 9 9.42 15.94 5.51
CA SER A 9 9.04 16.97 4.50
C SER A 9 9.55 16.83 3.05
N ALA A 10 10.46 15.90 2.75
CA ALA A 10 10.75 15.39 1.40
C ALA A 10 9.75 14.31 0.87
N LEU A 11 8.58 14.20 1.50
CA LEU A 11 7.62 13.10 1.36
C LEU A 11 6.98 13.06 -0.04
N ILE A 12 7.33 12.02 -0.79
CA ILE A 12 6.37 11.20 -1.54
C ILE A 12 5.52 11.95 -2.60
N GLY A 13 6.15 12.84 -3.35
CA GLY A 13 5.64 13.29 -4.67
C GLY A 13 6.74 13.38 -5.74
N GLY A 14 8.00 13.13 -5.36
CA GLY A 14 9.19 13.36 -6.19
C GLY A 14 10.13 12.16 -6.17
N LEU A 15 11.08 12.14 -7.11
CA LEU A 15 12.09 11.09 -7.24
C LEU A 15 12.78 10.84 -5.90
N THR A 16 12.47 9.71 -5.27
CA THR A 16 13.24 9.26 -4.11
C THR A 16 14.62 8.77 -4.58
N GLY A 17 15.59 8.73 -3.67
CA GLY A 17 16.96 8.34 -4.01
C GLY A 17 17.01 6.98 -4.69
N THR A 18 18.05 6.74 -5.50
CA THR A 18 18.22 5.50 -6.26
C THR A 18 19.61 4.88 -6.10
N HIS A 19 20.38 5.30 -5.09
CA HIS A 19 21.77 4.90 -4.90
C HIS A 19 21.93 3.66 -4.02
N SER A 20 20.97 3.42 -3.11
CA SER A 20 21.00 2.35 -2.12
C SER A 20 19.73 1.50 -2.18
N LEU A 21 19.54 0.83 -3.31
CA LEU A 21 18.40 -0.06 -3.57
C LEU A 21 18.80 -1.54 -3.48
N LEU A 22 17.82 -2.43 -3.35
CA LEU A 22 18.08 -3.88 -3.35
C LEU A 22 18.63 -4.37 -4.71
N SER A 23 18.35 -3.63 -5.79
CA SER A 23 18.69 -3.92 -7.17
C SER A 23 18.53 -2.63 -7.99
N ASP A 24 19.42 -2.40 -8.97
CA ASP A 24 19.37 -1.20 -9.83
C ASP A 24 18.05 -1.09 -10.61
N LYS A 25 17.41 -2.24 -10.89
CA LYS A 25 16.12 -2.28 -11.61
C LYS A 25 14.98 -1.65 -10.81
N LEU A 26 15.15 -1.45 -9.51
CA LEU A 26 14.15 -0.84 -8.63
C LEU A 26 14.14 0.69 -8.74
N ALA A 27 15.16 1.31 -9.35
CA ALA A 27 15.25 2.77 -9.49
C ALA A 27 14.01 3.37 -10.19
N GLN A 28 13.46 2.66 -11.17
CA GLN A 28 12.25 3.09 -11.89
C GLN A 28 10.99 3.11 -11.02
N TRP A 29 10.98 2.39 -9.89
CA TRP A 29 9.84 2.28 -8.98
C TRP A 29 9.94 3.19 -7.75
N GLN A 30 10.85 4.17 -7.79
CA GLN A 30 11.10 5.17 -6.75
C GLN A 30 10.32 6.49 -6.98
N GLY A 31 9.47 6.53 -8.01
CA GLY A 31 8.63 7.68 -8.35
C GLY A 31 7.29 7.76 -7.60
N PRO A 32 6.33 8.53 -8.14
CA PRO A 32 4.98 8.74 -7.60
C PRO A 32 4.28 7.43 -7.26
N ALA A 33 3.52 7.40 -6.16
CA ALA A 33 2.92 6.18 -5.67
C ALA A 33 1.61 6.44 -4.92
N LEU A 34 0.61 5.62 -5.18
CA LEU A 34 -0.56 5.55 -4.32
C LEU A 34 -0.20 4.82 -3.02
N LEU A 35 -0.40 5.47 -1.88
CA LEU A 35 -0.27 4.87 -0.55
C LEU A 35 -1.64 4.57 0.05
N ALA A 36 -1.75 3.45 0.75
CA ALA A 36 -2.92 3.14 1.55
C ALA A 36 -2.51 2.70 2.97
N TYR A 37 -2.93 3.48 3.96
CA TYR A 37 -2.62 3.28 5.37
C TYR A 37 -3.84 2.79 6.15
N ASN A 38 -3.61 1.89 7.10
CA ASN A 38 -4.53 1.55 8.17
C ASN A 38 -3.77 1.21 9.47
N ASP A 39 -4.48 1.27 10.58
CA ASP A 39 -3.97 1.06 11.94
C ASP A 39 -3.91 -0.42 12.38
N ALA A 40 -4.35 -1.37 11.54
CA ALA A 40 -4.16 -2.79 11.81
C ALA A 40 -2.75 -3.26 11.44
N VAL A 41 -2.27 -4.26 12.17
CA VAL A 41 -0.98 -4.91 11.95
C VAL A 41 -1.24 -6.33 11.45
N PHE A 42 -0.57 -6.72 10.36
CA PHE A 42 -0.62 -8.08 9.85
C PHE A 42 -0.11 -9.10 10.87
N THR A 43 -0.90 -10.14 11.07
CA THR A 43 -0.49 -11.37 11.77
C THR A 43 0.34 -12.28 10.86
N GLU A 44 1.00 -13.30 11.42
CA GLU A 44 1.70 -14.31 10.60
C GLU A 44 0.75 -15.07 9.66
N GLU A 45 -0.51 -15.25 10.05
CA GLU A 45 -1.53 -15.84 9.18
C GLU A 45 -1.88 -14.93 8.02
N ASP A 46 -1.92 -13.62 8.24
CA ASP A 46 -2.12 -12.62 7.19
C ASP A 46 -0.96 -12.63 6.19
N PHE A 47 0.28 -12.65 6.67
CA PHE A 47 1.47 -12.76 5.82
C PHE A 47 1.47 -14.05 4.98
N ALA A 48 1.13 -15.19 5.59
CA ALA A 48 1.04 -16.46 4.88
C ALA A 48 -0.08 -16.46 3.83
N SER A 49 -1.18 -15.74 4.09
CA SER A 49 -2.33 -15.65 3.21
C SER A 49 -2.07 -14.72 2.02
N ILE A 50 -1.51 -13.52 2.26
CA ILE A 50 -1.25 -12.55 1.19
C ILE A 50 -0.18 -13.04 0.20
N SER A 51 0.77 -13.85 0.67
CA SER A 51 1.81 -14.45 -0.18
C SER A 51 1.27 -15.46 -1.20
N ARG A 52 0.03 -15.95 -1.04
CA ARG A 52 -0.58 -16.97 -1.92
C ARG A 52 -1.37 -16.37 -3.09
N ILE A 53 -1.58 -15.06 -3.13
CA ILE A 53 -2.49 -14.39 -4.08
C ILE A 53 -2.04 -14.51 -5.55
N GLY A 54 -0.74 -14.75 -5.80
CA GLY A 54 -0.17 -14.95 -7.15
C GLY A 54 -0.19 -16.40 -7.67
N GLY A 55 -0.72 -17.36 -6.92
CA GLY A 55 -0.72 -18.78 -7.31
C GLY A 55 -1.79 -19.11 -8.35
N SER A 56 -1.54 -18.81 -9.63
CA SER A 56 -2.43 -19.16 -10.77
C SER A 56 -2.52 -20.66 -11.09
N VAL A 57 -1.96 -21.56 -10.27
CA VAL A 57 -1.94 -23.02 -10.52
C VAL A 57 -2.85 -23.80 -9.54
N LYS A 58 -4.07 -23.31 -9.28
CA LYS A 58 -5.06 -24.10 -8.54
C LYS A 58 -6.43 -24.08 -9.21
N HIS A 59 -6.52 -24.73 -10.37
CA HIS A 59 -7.77 -25.33 -10.86
C HIS A 59 -8.37 -26.39 -9.90
N ALA A 60 -7.75 -26.67 -8.75
CA ALA A 60 -8.15 -27.75 -7.85
C ALA A 60 -8.52 -27.32 -6.41
N GLN A 61 -8.51 -26.03 -6.05
CA GLN A 61 -8.92 -25.61 -4.70
C GLN A 61 -9.83 -24.38 -4.72
N THR A 62 -11.03 -24.58 -5.27
CA THR A 62 -12.15 -23.64 -5.29
C THR A 62 -12.77 -23.32 -3.91
N TRP A 63 -12.18 -23.78 -2.80
CA TRP A 63 -12.78 -23.66 -1.46
C TRP A 63 -11.99 -22.82 -0.44
N LYS A 64 -10.84 -22.24 -0.81
CA LYS A 64 -10.06 -21.36 0.08
C LYS A 64 -9.64 -20.07 -0.61
N THR A 65 -10.63 -19.25 -0.96
CA THR A 65 -10.38 -17.81 -1.15
C THR A 65 -10.03 -17.26 0.24
N GLY A 66 -8.74 -17.21 0.58
CA GLY A 66 -8.28 -16.61 1.84
C GLY A 66 -8.75 -15.16 1.96
N ARG A 67 -8.68 -14.58 3.16
CA ARG A 67 -9.15 -13.22 3.51
C ARG A 67 -8.76 -12.13 2.50
N PHE A 68 -7.63 -12.29 1.80
CA PHE A 68 -7.09 -11.31 0.86
C PHE A 68 -7.56 -11.47 -0.60
N GLY A 69 -8.26 -12.58 -0.91
CA GLY A 69 -9.03 -12.81 -2.14
C GLY A 69 -8.34 -12.51 -3.48
N VAL A 70 -9.13 -12.54 -4.56
CA VAL A 70 -8.73 -12.03 -5.89
C VAL A 70 -8.69 -10.49 -5.93
N GLY A 71 -9.28 -9.83 -4.92
CA GLY A 71 -9.41 -8.37 -4.87
C GLY A 71 -8.06 -7.64 -4.82
N PHE A 72 -7.06 -8.20 -4.13
CA PHE A 72 -5.72 -7.61 -4.12
C PHE A 72 -5.08 -7.57 -5.52
N ASN A 73 -5.42 -8.50 -6.43
CA ASN A 73 -4.85 -8.48 -7.79
C ASN A 73 -5.25 -7.23 -8.59
N SER A 74 -6.29 -6.50 -8.18
CA SER A 74 -6.67 -5.24 -8.82
C SER A 74 -5.57 -4.18 -8.75
N VAL A 75 -4.68 -4.23 -7.76
CA VAL A 75 -3.55 -3.28 -7.65
C VAL A 75 -2.59 -3.39 -8.84
N TYR A 76 -2.57 -4.53 -9.53
CA TYR A 76 -1.76 -4.71 -10.74
C TYR A 76 -2.27 -3.91 -11.94
N HIS A 77 -3.46 -3.31 -11.87
CA HIS A 77 -3.82 -2.26 -12.83
C HIS A 77 -2.89 -1.05 -12.67
N LEU A 78 -2.57 -0.65 -11.43
CA LEU A 78 -1.75 0.54 -11.14
C LEU A 78 -0.25 0.30 -11.20
N THR A 79 0.23 -0.86 -10.73
CA THR A 79 1.66 -1.11 -10.49
C THR A 79 2.09 -2.53 -10.84
N ASP A 80 3.37 -2.75 -11.18
CA ASP A 80 3.94 -4.10 -11.26
C ASP A 80 4.60 -4.54 -9.94
N LEU A 81 4.86 -3.60 -9.03
CA LEU A 81 5.68 -3.82 -7.85
C LEU A 81 4.99 -3.34 -6.56
N PRO A 82 3.79 -3.88 -6.24
CA PRO A 82 3.13 -3.51 -5.00
C PRO A 82 3.97 -3.96 -3.81
N SER A 83 3.92 -3.19 -2.74
CA SER A 83 4.66 -3.49 -1.52
C SER A 83 3.94 -2.94 -0.30
N PHE A 84 4.30 -3.42 0.89
CA PHE A 84 3.80 -2.86 2.13
C PHE A 84 4.77 -3.06 3.29
N VAL A 85 4.63 -2.20 4.31
CA VAL A 85 5.23 -2.40 5.63
C VAL A 85 4.14 -2.71 6.65
N SER A 86 4.39 -3.68 7.52
CA SER A 86 3.55 -3.95 8.69
C SER A 86 4.36 -4.63 9.79
N GLY A 87 4.21 -4.16 11.03
CA GLY A 87 5.02 -4.64 12.15
C GLY A 87 6.50 -4.45 11.84
N LYS A 88 7.29 -5.52 11.92
CA LYS A 88 8.74 -5.47 11.67
C LYS A 88 9.16 -5.87 10.25
N HIS A 89 8.20 -5.99 9.32
CA HIS A 89 8.45 -6.53 7.99
C HIS A 89 8.07 -5.56 6.87
N VAL A 90 8.90 -5.49 5.85
CA VAL A 90 8.55 -5.00 4.52
C VAL A 90 8.37 -6.18 3.59
N VAL A 91 7.29 -6.18 2.81
CA VAL A 91 7.00 -7.20 1.81
C VAL A 91 6.88 -6.53 0.45
N LEU A 92 7.63 -7.05 -0.52
CA LEU A 92 7.60 -6.61 -1.91
C LEU A 92 7.14 -7.77 -2.79
N PHE A 93 6.22 -7.50 -3.71
CA PHE A 93 5.76 -8.49 -4.69
C PHE A 93 6.36 -8.18 -6.06
N ASP A 94 6.84 -9.21 -6.74
CA ASP A 94 7.36 -9.15 -8.10
C ASP A 94 6.93 -10.42 -8.85
N PRO A 95 5.64 -10.51 -9.22
CA PRO A 95 5.06 -11.69 -9.90
C PRO A 95 5.78 -12.06 -11.21
N GLN A 96 6.46 -11.10 -11.85
CA GLN A 96 7.18 -11.33 -13.09
C GLN A 96 8.62 -11.78 -12.89
N GLY A 97 9.17 -11.64 -11.67
CA GLY A 97 10.55 -12.01 -11.37
C GLY A 97 11.60 -11.09 -11.98
N VAL A 98 11.24 -9.83 -12.27
CA VAL A 98 12.07 -8.93 -13.10
C VAL A 98 12.96 -8.02 -12.27
N TYR A 99 12.48 -7.52 -11.14
CA TYR A 99 13.01 -6.38 -10.42
C TYR A 99 13.77 -6.76 -9.14
N LEU A 100 13.26 -7.72 -8.37
CA LEU A 100 13.84 -8.13 -7.10
C LEU A 100 14.99 -9.14 -7.29
N PRO A 101 16.07 -9.05 -6.50
CA PRO A 101 17.13 -10.05 -6.52
C PRO A 101 16.74 -11.32 -5.75
N ASN A 102 17.25 -12.46 -6.20
CA ASN A 102 17.16 -13.76 -5.52
C ASN A 102 15.71 -14.24 -5.26
N ILE A 103 14.82 -14.02 -6.23
CA ILE A 103 13.45 -14.54 -6.21
C ILE A 103 13.25 -15.61 -7.30
N SER A 104 12.15 -16.35 -7.23
CA SER A 104 11.81 -17.40 -8.21
C SER A 104 10.32 -17.40 -8.51
N ALA A 105 9.89 -18.09 -9.56
CA ALA A 105 8.46 -18.23 -9.87
C ALA A 105 7.64 -18.84 -8.72
N ALA A 106 8.26 -19.68 -7.87
CA ALA A 106 7.62 -20.27 -6.70
C ALA A 106 7.49 -19.28 -5.52
N ASN A 107 8.35 -18.26 -5.46
CA ASN A 107 8.38 -17.23 -4.42
C ASN A 107 8.61 -15.87 -5.09
N PRO A 108 7.59 -15.29 -5.75
CA PRO A 108 7.75 -14.12 -6.60
C PRO A 108 7.66 -12.81 -5.78
N GLY A 109 8.50 -12.69 -4.78
CA GLY A 109 8.50 -11.58 -3.84
C GLY A 109 9.53 -11.75 -2.74
N LYS A 110 9.63 -10.75 -1.86
CA LYS A 110 10.58 -10.74 -0.76
C LYS A 110 9.92 -10.20 0.51
N ARG A 111 10.10 -10.93 1.61
CA ARG A 111 9.78 -10.46 2.97
C ARG A 111 11.10 -10.16 3.67
N ILE A 112 11.26 -8.92 4.12
CA ILE A 112 12.46 -8.42 4.77
C ILE A 112 12.09 -8.00 6.18
N GLU A 113 12.75 -8.59 7.16
CA GLU A 113 12.70 -8.14 8.55
C GLU A 113 13.70 -6.99 8.68
N TYR A 114 13.24 -5.78 8.98
CA TYR A 114 14.08 -4.57 8.91
C TYR A 114 14.58 -4.09 10.27
N VAL A 115 13.98 -4.54 11.38
CA VAL A 115 14.30 -4.09 12.74
C VAL A 115 15.57 -4.75 13.27
N SER A 116 15.73 -6.06 13.03
CA SER A 116 16.87 -6.85 13.51
C SER A 116 17.99 -7.01 12.48
N SER A 117 17.75 -6.64 11.21
CA SER A 117 18.74 -6.72 10.14
C SER A 117 19.38 -5.36 9.82
N SER A 118 20.50 -5.38 9.09
CA SER A 118 21.10 -4.18 8.51
C SER A 118 20.42 -3.71 7.22
N ALA A 119 19.28 -4.28 6.83
CA ALA A 119 18.65 -3.97 5.54
C ALA A 119 18.26 -2.49 5.42
N ALA A 120 17.62 -1.91 6.45
CA ALA A 120 17.21 -0.51 6.44
C ALA A 120 18.40 0.46 6.38
N SER A 121 19.54 0.10 6.97
CA SER A 121 20.73 0.94 6.98
C SER A 121 21.58 0.80 5.70
N LEU A 122 21.58 -0.38 5.07
CA LEU A 122 22.27 -0.66 3.81
C LEU A 122 21.52 -0.14 2.59
N TYR A 123 20.19 -0.27 2.59
CA TYR A 123 19.34 0.07 1.44
C TYR A 123 18.43 1.26 1.74
N LYS A 124 19.01 2.37 2.22
CA LYS A 124 18.25 3.52 2.74
C LYS A 124 17.22 4.03 1.75
N ASP A 125 17.61 4.17 0.49
CA ASP A 125 16.73 4.65 -0.57
C ASP A 125 15.55 3.69 -0.84
N GLN A 126 15.76 2.38 -0.65
CA GLN A 126 14.69 1.40 -0.80
C GLN A 126 13.59 1.55 0.26
N PHE A 127 14.01 1.85 1.49
CA PHE A 127 13.14 1.87 2.67
C PHE A 127 12.57 3.26 2.97
N PHE A 128 13.22 4.32 2.50
CA PHE A 128 12.80 5.70 2.70
C PHE A 128 11.34 5.99 2.32
N PRO A 129 10.76 5.45 1.23
CA PRO A 129 9.35 5.68 0.88
C PRO A 129 8.32 5.18 1.91
N TYR A 130 8.73 4.33 2.86
CA TYR A 130 7.85 3.85 3.93
C TYR A 130 7.94 4.69 5.21
N CYS A 131 8.82 5.70 5.28
CA CYS A 131 9.00 6.57 6.44
C CYS A 131 7.84 7.59 6.58
N ALA A 132 6.61 7.09 6.71
CA ALA A 132 5.38 7.85 6.81
C ALA A 132 4.50 7.30 7.95
N PHE A 133 3.56 8.11 8.43
CA PHE A 133 2.57 7.70 9.44
C PHE A 133 3.16 7.13 10.74
N GLY A 134 4.35 7.60 11.13
CA GLY A 134 5.05 7.13 12.33
C GLY A 134 5.93 5.89 12.11
N CYS A 135 6.02 5.38 10.88
CA CYS A 135 7.00 4.38 10.53
C CYS A 135 8.38 5.03 10.39
N ASP A 136 9.36 4.58 11.17
CA ASP A 136 10.72 5.15 11.23
C ASP A 136 11.79 4.25 10.58
N MET A 137 11.39 3.09 10.06
CA MET A 137 12.26 2.03 9.55
C MET A 137 13.33 1.56 10.55
N LYS A 138 13.08 1.71 11.86
CA LYS A 138 13.96 1.32 12.96
C LYS A 138 13.25 0.46 14.01
N SER A 139 12.00 0.77 14.31
CA SER A 139 11.16 0.07 15.27
C SER A 139 9.98 -0.61 14.56
N PRO A 140 9.34 -1.62 15.19
CA PRO A 140 8.15 -2.25 14.62
C PRO A 140 7.04 -1.21 14.39
N PHE A 141 6.50 -1.19 13.17
CA PHE A 141 5.44 -0.29 12.79
C PHE A 141 4.07 -0.75 13.31
N ALA A 142 3.42 0.10 14.10
CA ALA A 142 2.07 -0.12 14.63
C ALA A 142 0.98 0.28 13.61
N GLY A 143 1.03 -0.36 12.44
CA GLY A 143 0.04 -0.21 11.38
C GLY A 143 0.47 -0.96 10.12
N THR A 144 -0.29 -0.78 9.05
CA THR A 144 0.02 -1.29 7.73
C THR A 144 -0.01 -0.16 6.71
N LEU A 145 1.08 0.01 5.98
CA LEU A 145 1.20 0.98 4.89
C LEU A 145 1.52 0.25 3.60
N PHE A 146 0.57 0.24 2.68
CA PHE A 146 0.78 -0.19 1.31
C PHE A 146 1.34 0.94 0.47
N ARG A 147 2.21 0.58 -0.47
CA ARG A 147 2.78 1.47 -1.48
C ARG A 147 2.61 0.83 -2.87
N PHE A 148 1.98 1.58 -3.77
CA PHE A 148 1.73 1.20 -5.16
C PHE A 148 2.34 2.23 -6.10
N PRO A 149 3.61 2.06 -6.49
CA PRO A 149 4.28 2.98 -7.40
C PRO A 149 3.60 2.96 -8.76
N LEU A 150 3.23 4.13 -9.28
CA LEU A 150 2.44 4.23 -10.50
C LEU A 150 3.27 3.76 -11.70
N ARG A 151 2.67 2.89 -12.52
CA ARG A 151 3.28 2.45 -13.77
C ARG A 151 3.31 3.62 -14.76
N ASN A 152 4.50 4.01 -15.20
CA ASN A 152 4.67 4.99 -16.27
C ASN A 152 4.61 4.33 -17.66
N ALA A 153 4.69 5.13 -18.73
CA ALA A 153 4.60 4.65 -20.11
C ALA A 153 5.70 3.63 -20.48
N ASP A 154 6.94 3.85 -20.05
CA ASP A 154 8.07 2.97 -20.33
C ASP A 154 7.91 1.61 -19.63
N GLN A 155 7.45 1.61 -18.39
CA GLN A 155 7.13 0.40 -17.63
C GLN A 155 5.95 -0.35 -18.24
N ALA A 156 4.91 0.36 -18.68
CA ALA A 156 3.73 -0.22 -19.33
C ALA A 156 4.09 -0.93 -20.64
N ALA A 157 4.98 -0.37 -21.45
CA ALA A 157 5.45 -1.01 -22.66
C ALA A 157 6.07 -2.41 -22.38
N ASN A 158 6.79 -2.54 -21.27
CA ASN A 158 7.53 -3.75 -20.90
C ASN A 158 6.76 -4.71 -19.98
N SER A 159 5.73 -4.24 -19.28
CA SER A 159 4.97 -5.03 -18.31
C SER A 159 4.18 -6.16 -18.98
N LYS A 160 4.20 -7.35 -18.38
CA LYS A 160 3.33 -8.48 -18.75
C LYS A 160 2.00 -8.49 -17.99
N LEU A 161 1.82 -7.59 -17.02
CA LEU A 161 0.61 -7.51 -16.19
C LEU A 161 -0.41 -6.55 -16.76
N SER A 162 0.03 -5.37 -17.22
CA SER A 162 -0.86 -4.37 -17.81
C SER A 162 -0.09 -3.42 -18.73
N LYS A 163 -0.74 -2.99 -19.81
CA LYS A 163 -0.23 -1.97 -20.74
C LYS A 163 -0.72 -0.56 -20.41
N GLN A 164 -1.44 -0.40 -19.31
CA GLN A 164 -1.93 0.89 -18.85
C GLN A 164 -0.89 1.59 -17.98
N ALA A 165 -0.61 2.85 -18.31
CA ALA A 165 0.14 3.77 -17.48
C ALA A 165 -0.83 4.70 -16.73
N TYR A 166 -0.37 5.25 -15.61
CA TYR A 166 -1.11 6.19 -14.78
C TYR A 166 -0.25 7.40 -14.43
N LEU A 167 -0.86 8.58 -14.52
CA LEU A 167 -0.35 9.83 -14.00
C LEU A 167 -1.06 10.20 -12.69
N GLU A 168 -0.53 11.19 -11.98
CA GLU A 168 -1.12 11.71 -10.75
C GLU A 168 -2.55 12.24 -10.98
N ASP A 169 -2.81 12.84 -12.14
CA ASP A 169 -4.13 13.33 -12.54
C ASP A 169 -5.15 12.20 -12.72
N ASP A 170 -4.72 11.03 -13.19
CA ASP A 170 -5.60 9.86 -13.31
C ASP A 170 -6.02 9.36 -11.92
N VAL A 171 -5.09 9.32 -10.97
CA VAL A 171 -5.38 8.93 -9.58
C VAL A 171 -6.27 9.96 -8.89
N SER A 172 -6.02 11.25 -9.14
CA SER A 172 -6.89 12.33 -8.65
C SER A 172 -8.32 12.18 -9.17
N SER A 173 -8.48 11.77 -10.43
CA SER A 173 -9.79 11.47 -11.02
C SER A 173 -10.44 10.24 -10.38
N MET A 174 -9.66 9.20 -10.03
CA MET A 174 -10.17 8.06 -9.26
C MET A 174 -10.63 8.47 -7.86
N PHE A 175 -9.97 9.41 -7.21
CA PHE A 175 -10.42 9.92 -5.90
C PHE A 175 -11.77 10.63 -6.00
N VAL A 176 -12.02 11.39 -7.07
CA VAL A 176 -13.34 12.00 -7.33
C VAL A 176 -14.40 10.90 -7.45
N GLN A 177 -14.16 9.88 -8.29
CA GLN A 177 -15.10 8.78 -8.47
C GLN A 177 -15.35 7.99 -7.17
N LEU A 178 -14.29 7.73 -6.40
CA LEU A 178 -14.40 7.07 -5.09
C LEU A 178 -15.17 7.93 -4.09
N TYR A 179 -15.03 9.25 -4.14
CA TYR A 179 -15.78 10.16 -3.28
C TYR A 179 -17.28 10.16 -3.64
N GLU A 180 -17.61 10.24 -4.93
CA GLU A 180 -18.99 10.21 -5.44
C GLU A 180 -19.73 8.93 -5.02
N GLU A 181 -19.06 7.77 -5.08
CA GLU A 181 -19.62 6.47 -4.70
C GLU A 181 -19.35 6.06 -3.24
N GLY A 182 -18.59 6.88 -2.51
CA GLY A 182 -17.96 6.48 -1.26
C GLY A 182 -18.94 6.27 -0.11
N VAL A 183 -19.99 7.11 -0.03
CA VAL A 183 -21.03 6.97 1.00
C VAL A 183 -21.81 5.67 0.82
N LEU A 184 -22.17 5.32 -0.41
CA LEU A 184 -22.85 4.06 -0.72
C LEU A 184 -21.95 2.87 -0.41
N SER A 185 -20.67 2.96 -0.75
CA SER A 185 -19.68 1.92 -0.44
C SER A 185 -19.56 1.66 1.07
N LEU A 186 -19.53 2.72 1.89
CA LEU A 186 -19.44 2.62 3.36
C LEU A 186 -20.65 1.93 4.02
N LEU A 187 -21.84 1.99 3.40
CA LEU A 187 -23.04 1.32 3.92
C LEU A 187 -22.89 -0.21 3.94
N PHE A 188 -22.08 -0.76 3.04
CA PHE A 188 -21.85 -2.20 2.94
C PHE A 188 -20.58 -2.67 3.68
N LEU A 189 -19.73 -1.75 4.12
CA LEU A 189 -18.52 -2.05 4.89
C LEU A 189 -18.84 -2.13 6.39
N LYS A 190 -18.52 -3.28 7.01
CA LYS A 190 -18.87 -3.55 8.42
C LYS A 190 -17.92 -2.88 9.42
N SER A 191 -16.63 -2.82 9.10
CA SER A 191 -15.57 -2.37 10.03
C SER A 191 -14.99 -1.00 9.69
N LEU A 192 -15.35 -0.42 8.54
CA LEU A 192 -14.73 0.82 8.07
C LEU A 192 -15.61 2.03 8.38
N LEU A 193 -15.07 2.97 9.15
CA LEU A 193 -15.81 4.15 9.61
C LEU A 193 -15.62 5.37 8.70
N SER A 194 -14.42 5.51 8.14
CA SER A 194 -14.08 6.63 7.27
C SER A 194 -13.01 6.27 6.25
N ILE A 195 -13.18 6.80 5.05
CA ILE A 195 -12.17 6.87 4.00
C ILE A 195 -11.75 8.33 3.88
N GLU A 196 -10.45 8.59 4.01
CA GLU A 196 -9.88 9.91 3.78
C GLU A 196 -8.89 9.85 2.62
N MET A 197 -8.96 10.81 1.72
CA MET A 197 -8.12 10.91 0.52
C MET A 197 -7.29 12.18 0.57
N TYR A 198 -6.00 12.06 0.28
CA TYR A 198 -5.02 13.12 0.41
C TYR A 198 -4.09 13.18 -0.80
N ILE A 199 -3.51 14.35 -1.04
CA ILE A 199 -2.39 14.55 -1.97
C ILE A 199 -1.18 15.01 -1.16
N TRP A 200 -0.02 14.42 -1.42
CA TRP A 200 1.25 14.77 -0.81
C TRP A 200 2.23 15.32 -1.84
N ASP A 201 2.19 16.63 -2.04
CA ASP A 201 3.09 17.27 -3.00
C ASP A 201 4.55 17.24 -2.55
N THR A 202 5.47 17.14 -3.52
CA THR A 202 6.92 17.14 -3.27
C THR A 202 7.33 18.36 -2.45
N GLY A 203 8.08 18.13 -1.38
CA GLY A 203 8.63 19.19 -0.53
C GLY A 203 7.63 19.74 0.48
N MET A 204 6.40 19.20 0.54
CA MET A 204 5.42 19.60 1.54
C MET A 204 5.58 18.77 2.82
N PRO A 205 5.58 19.42 4.01
CA PRO A 205 5.74 18.73 5.29
C PRO A 205 4.54 17.85 5.65
N GLU A 206 3.36 18.19 5.15
CA GLU A 206 2.10 17.51 5.48
C GLU A 206 1.26 17.32 4.22
N PRO A 207 0.48 16.23 4.14
CA PRO A 207 -0.38 15.97 3.01
C PRO A 207 -1.66 16.82 3.09
N ARG A 208 -2.14 17.29 1.94
CA ARG A 208 -3.39 18.04 1.83
C ARG A 208 -4.57 17.09 1.70
N LYS A 209 -5.54 17.19 2.60
CA LYS A 209 -6.80 16.44 2.50
C LYS A 209 -7.63 16.94 1.33
N MET A 210 -8.02 16.03 0.45
CA MET A 210 -8.88 16.30 -0.71
C MET A 210 -10.33 15.98 -0.39
N TYR A 211 -10.58 14.76 0.07
CA TYR A 211 -11.92 14.24 0.31
C TYR A 211 -11.98 13.43 1.61
N ARG A 212 -13.19 13.34 2.16
CA ARG A 212 -13.50 12.46 3.28
C ARG A 212 -14.91 11.93 3.13
N CYS A 213 -15.05 10.61 3.18
CA CYS A 213 -16.31 9.91 3.33
C CYS A 213 -16.35 9.32 4.73
N SER A 214 -17.35 9.66 5.54
CA SER A 214 -17.57 9.02 6.83
C SER A 214 -19.05 8.78 7.04
N ILE A 215 -19.38 7.71 7.76
CA ILE A 215 -20.72 7.54 8.29
C ILE A 215 -20.75 8.25 9.64
N ASP A 216 -21.33 9.45 9.68
CA ASP A 216 -21.68 10.09 10.94
C ASP A 216 -22.98 9.49 11.45
N SER A 217 -22.88 8.73 12.53
CA SER A 217 -24.01 8.09 13.17
C SER A 217 -24.89 9.13 13.86
N ALA A 218 -25.97 9.54 13.21
CA ALA A 218 -27.10 10.15 13.89
C ALA A 218 -28.01 9.11 14.59
N ASN A 219 -27.66 7.82 14.56
CA ASN A 219 -28.49 6.75 15.13
C ASN A 219 -27.63 5.71 15.87
N ASP A 220 -27.76 5.68 17.19
CA ASP A 220 -26.99 4.81 18.11
C ASP A 220 -27.15 3.31 17.80
N ASP A 221 -28.25 2.91 17.18
CA ASP A 221 -28.52 1.51 16.80
C ASP A 221 -27.59 0.98 15.70
N VAL A 222 -27.22 1.82 14.73
CA VAL A 222 -26.30 1.45 13.63
C VAL A 222 -24.88 1.29 14.17
N VAL A 223 -24.53 2.11 15.17
CA VAL A 223 -23.26 2.05 15.88
C VAL A 223 -23.19 0.80 16.74
N TRP A 224 -24.24 0.45 17.49
CA TRP A 224 -24.25 -0.73 18.35
C TRP A 224 -24.08 -2.04 17.55
N HIS A 225 -24.74 -2.16 16.40
CA HIS A 225 -24.56 -3.32 15.52
C HIS A 225 -23.18 -3.40 14.86
N ARG A 226 -22.46 -2.27 14.70
CA ARG A 226 -21.12 -2.24 14.10
C ARG A 226 -19.99 -2.26 15.14
N GLN A 227 -20.18 -1.69 16.34
CA GLN A 227 -19.25 -1.73 17.48
C GLN A 227 -19.21 -3.08 18.19
N ALA A 228 -20.19 -3.97 17.95
CA ALA A 228 -20.10 -5.37 18.33
C ALA A 228 -19.01 -6.15 17.54
N LEU A 229 -18.38 -5.52 16.54
CA LEU A 229 -17.24 -6.08 15.80
C LEU A 229 -15.92 -5.57 16.42
N PRO A 230 -14.92 -6.44 16.64
CA PRO A 230 -13.78 -6.12 17.50
C PRO A 230 -12.86 -4.96 17.06
N GLU A 231 -12.88 -4.55 15.78
CA GLU A 231 -11.93 -3.58 15.25
C GLU A 231 -12.60 -2.64 14.24
N THR A 232 -12.76 -1.38 14.63
CA THR A 232 -13.11 -0.28 13.71
C THR A 232 -11.84 0.25 13.05
N LEU A 233 -11.82 0.30 11.73
CA LEU A 233 -10.67 0.71 10.93
C LEU A 233 -10.88 2.09 10.29
N LYS A 234 -9.80 2.85 10.23
CA LYS A 234 -9.70 4.06 9.41
C LYS A 234 -8.75 3.79 8.27
N ILE A 235 -9.18 4.07 7.04
CA ILE A 235 -8.32 4.01 5.87
C ILE A 235 -8.04 5.42 5.39
N SER A 236 -6.76 5.71 5.24
CA SER A 236 -6.28 6.93 4.61
C SER A 236 -5.51 6.57 3.35
N ILE A 237 -5.89 7.20 2.24
CA ILE A 237 -5.30 6.99 0.91
C ILE A 237 -4.58 8.27 0.51
N PHE A 238 -3.34 8.15 0.04
CA PHE A 238 -2.48 9.29 -0.30
C PHE A 238 -1.94 9.09 -1.71
N LEU A 239 -2.04 10.12 -2.53
CA LEU A 239 -1.30 10.25 -3.79
C LEU A 239 -0.03 11.06 -3.55
#